data_AF-A0A8B5WV58-F1
#
_entry.id   AF-A0A8B5WV58-F1
#
_cell.length_a   1.000
_cell.length_b   1.000
_cell.length_c   1.000
_cell.angle_alpha   90.00
_cell.angle_beta   90.00
_cell.angle_gamma   90.00
#
_symmetry.space_group_name_H-M   'P 1'
#
loop_
_entity.id
_entity.type
_entity.pdbx_description
1 polymer ?
#
loop_
_entity_poly.entity_id
_entity_poly.type
_entity_poly.pdbx_seq_one_letter_code
_entity_poly.pdbx_strand_id
1 'polypeptide(L)'
;MWSNVKQWAEIYLSAILILLLITCINPLEALMPAFWDRTVIVLLIVVYGLYAGVVYREAPRDERERLHVARAERIGFLTGTTLVLVFLVFETFFTSVEKALVFVLGSMILAKMIALLVLKIRN
;
A
#
# COMPACT_ATOMS: atom_id res chain seq x y z
N MET A 1 -19.01 14.90 -13.76
CA MET A 1 -19.68 13.58 -13.76
C MET A 1 -18.70 12.41 -13.85
N TRP A 2 -17.74 12.41 -14.79
CA TRP A 2 -16.69 11.37 -14.89
C TRP A 2 -15.67 11.33 -13.74
N SER A 3 -15.52 12.40 -12.96
CA SER A 3 -14.65 12.46 -11.77
C SER A 3 -15.17 11.62 -10.61
N ASN A 4 -16.49 11.67 -10.36
CA ASN A 4 -17.10 11.01 -9.22
C ASN A 4 -17.00 9.49 -9.37
N VAL A 5 -17.18 8.96 -10.58
CA VAL A 5 -17.11 7.50 -10.85
C VAL A 5 -15.72 6.93 -10.53
N LYS A 6 -14.64 7.67 -10.79
CA LYS A 6 -13.27 7.25 -10.43
C LYS A 6 -13.07 7.21 -8.92
N GLN A 7 -13.50 8.25 -8.20
CA GLN A 7 -13.38 8.30 -6.74
C GLN A 7 -14.16 7.19 -6.04
N TRP A 8 -15.38 6.90 -6.50
CA TRP A 8 -16.16 5.78 -5.98
C TRP A 8 -15.47 4.44 -6.26
N ALA A 9 -14.89 4.25 -7.46
CA ALA A 9 -14.15 3.03 -7.79
C ALA A 9 -12.91 2.83 -6.90
N GLU A 10 -12.16 3.90 -6.58
CA GLU A 10 -11.02 3.85 -5.65
C GLU A 10 -11.45 3.42 -4.24
N ILE A 11 -12.56 3.97 -3.74
CA ILE A 11 -13.11 3.59 -2.44
C ILE A 11 -13.53 2.11 -2.43
N TYR A 12 -14.25 1.65 -3.46
CA TYR A 12 -14.65 0.25 -3.56
C TYR A 12 -13.45 -0.71 -3.69
N LEU A 13 -12.44 -0.37 -4.50
CA LEU A 13 -11.21 -1.16 -4.64
C LEU A 13 -10.44 -1.22 -3.31
N SER A 14 -10.32 -0.10 -2.61
CA SER A 14 -9.66 -0.03 -1.30
C SER A 14 -10.37 -0.89 -0.27
N ALA A 15 -11.71 -0.83 -0.23
CA ALA A 15 -12.53 -1.63 0.68
C ALA A 15 -12.38 -3.14 0.41
N ILE A 16 -12.40 -3.55 -0.86
CA ILE A 16 -12.18 -4.96 -1.25
C ILE A 16 -10.78 -5.41 -0.83
N LEU A 17 -9.75 -4.59 -1.06
CA LEU A 17 -8.37 -4.91 -0.72
C LEU A 17 -8.17 -5.07 0.79
N ILE A 18 -8.80 -4.21 1.60
CA ILE A 18 -8.82 -4.35 3.08
C ILE A 18 -9.50 -5.66 3.50
N LEU A 19 -10.66 -5.99 2.93
CA LEU A 19 -11.37 -7.23 3.26
C LEU A 19 -10.55 -8.48 2.91
N LEU A 20 -9.80 -8.44 1.80
CA LEU A 20 -8.92 -9.51 1.37
C LEU A 20 -7.70 -9.65 2.31
N LEU A 21 -7.12 -8.53 2.76
CA LEU A 21 -6.06 -8.54 3.77
C LEU A 21 -6.53 -9.12 5.11
N ILE A 22 -7.74 -8.79 5.55
CA ILE A 22 -8.33 -9.36 6.78
C ILE A 22 -8.47 -10.88 6.64
N THR A 23 -8.85 -11.37 5.46
CA THR A 23 -8.94 -12.80 5.17
C THR A 23 -7.58 -13.50 5.28
N CYS A 24 -6.48 -12.81 4.92
CA CYS A 24 -5.11 -13.32 5.08
C CYS A 24 -4.61 -13.32 6.53
N ILE A 25 -5.16 -12.50 7.44
CA ILE A 25 -4.72 -12.41 8.86
C ILE A 25 -5.25 -13.59 9.71
N ASN A 26 -5.73 -14.65 9.05
CA ASN A 26 -6.01 -15.92 9.68
C ASN A 26 -7.21 -15.99 10.68
N PRO A 27 -8.33 -15.24 10.52
CA PRO A 27 -9.54 -15.47 11.34
C PRO A 27 -10.41 -16.63 10.81
N LEU A 28 -10.02 -17.31 9.72
CA LEU A 28 -10.84 -18.28 8.98
C LEU A 28 -10.18 -19.67 8.82
N GLU A 29 -9.30 -20.07 9.74
CA GLU A 29 -8.70 -21.42 9.74
C GLU A 29 -9.77 -22.53 9.71
N ALA A 30 -10.96 -22.27 10.27
CA ALA A 30 -12.08 -23.21 10.29
C ALA A 30 -12.80 -23.37 8.93
N LEU A 31 -12.61 -22.46 7.97
CA LEU A 31 -13.37 -22.41 6.73
C LEU A 31 -12.55 -22.71 5.46
N MET A 32 -11.22 -22.83 5.54
CA MET A 32 -10.36 -22.91 4.35
C MET A 32 -9.61 -24.26 4.18
N PRO A 33 -9.94 -25.04 3.13
CA PRO A 33 -9.07 -26.07 2.56
C PRO A 33 -7.73 -25.51 2.06
N ALA A 34 -6.64 -26.28 2.14
CA ALA A 34 -5.26 -25.88 1.79
C ALA A 34 -5.01 -25.27 0.39
N PHE A 35 -5.99 -25.35 -0.53
CA PHE A 35 -5.89 -24.68 -1.83
C PHE A 35 -6.17 -23.16 -1.75
N TRP A 36 -6.96 -22.72 -0.76
CA TRP A 36 -7.42 -21.33 -0.66
C TRP A 36 -6.29 -20.35 -0.37
N ASP A 37 -5.31 -20.71 0.47
CA ASP A 37 -4.19 -19.83 0.82
C ASP A 37 -3.45 -19.31 -0.41
N ARG A 38 -3.13 -20.20 -1.36
CA ARG A 38 -2.37 -19.83 -2.57
C ARG A 38 -3.21 -19.01 -3.54
N THR A 39 -4.50 -19.32 -3.67
CA THR A 39 -5.42 -18.58 -4.55
C THR A 39 -5.69 -17.18 -4.03
N VAL A 40 -5.85 -17.01 -2.72
CA VAL A 40 -6.08 -15.70 -2.08
C VAL A 40 -4.86 -14.79 -2.26
N ILE A 41 -3.63 -15.32 -2.12
CA ILE A 41 -2.41 -14.54 -2.38
C ILE A 41 -2.33 -14.08 -3.84
N VAL A 42 -2.63 -14.95 -4.81
CA VAL A 42 -2.65 -14.57 -6.23
C VAL A 42 -3.70 -13.50 -6.49
N LEU A 43 -4.90 -13.64 -5.92
CA LEU A 43 -5.96 -12.64 -6.03
C LEU A 43 -5.54 -11.30 -5.41
N LEU A 44 -4.88 -11.32 -4.25
CA LEU A 44 -4.35 -10.13 -3.59
C LEU A 44 -3.36 -9.38 -4.49
N ILE A 45 -2.44 -10.10 -5.13
CA ILE A 45 -1.47 -9.50 -6.07
C ILE A 45 -2.18 -8.82 -7.24
N VAL A 46 -3.20 -9.47 -7.83
CA VAL A 46 -3.96 -8.91 -8.94
C VAL A 46 -4.72 -7.65 -8.51
N VAL A 47 -5.45 -7.69 -7.40
CA VAL A 47 -6.23 -6.56 -6.89
C VAL A 47 -5.33 -5.41 -6.47
N TYR A 48 -4.18 -5.69 -5.84
CA TYR A 48 -3.18 -4.69 -5.52
C TYR A 48 -2.60 -4.04 -6.77
N GLY A 49 -2.29 -4.81 -7.81
CA GLY A 49 -1.80 -4.28 -9.08
C GLY A 49 -2.81 -3.33 -9.74
N LEU A 50 -4.10 -3.68 -9.71
CA LEU A 50 -5.17 -2.80 -10.19
C LEU A 50 -5.24 -1.50 -9.36
N TYR A 51 -5.21 -1.62 -8.03
CA TYR A 51 -5.20 -0.47 -7.13
C TYR A 51 -3.99 0.45 -7.37
N ALA A 52 -2.79 -0.11 -7.48
CA ALA A 52 -1.56 0.64 -7.77
C ALA A 52 -1.64 1.37 -9.12
N GLY A 53 -2.22 0.73 -10.14
CA GLY A 53 -2.46 1.36 -11.44
C GLY A 53 -3.44 2.53 -11.38
N VAL A 54 -4.45 2.48 -10.51
CA VAL A 54 -5.37 3.60 -10.29
C VAL A 54 -4.66 4.74 -9.57
N VAL A 55 -3.96 4.46 -8.47
CA VAL A 55 -3.17 5.44 -7.70
C VAL A 55 -2.13 6.14 -8.58
N TYR A 56 -1.43 5.41 -9.44
CA TYR A 56 -0.41 6.00 -10.33
C TYR A 56 -1.00 7.00 -11.35
N ARG A 57 -2.28 6.87 -11.70
CA ARG A 57 -2.97 7.74 -12.66
C ARG A 57 -3.69 8.91 -11.99
N GLU A 58 -3.57 9.06 -10.67
CA GLU A 58 -4.16 10.15 -9.93
C GLU A 58 -3.44 11.46 -10.29
N ALA A 59 -4.14 12.33 -11.02
CA ALA A 59 -3.62 13.61 -11.47
C ALA A 59 -4.53 14.73 -10.94
N PRO A 60 -4.03 15.63 -10.08
CA PRO A 60 -4.85 16.70 -9.50
C PRO A 60 -5.29 17.67 -10.59
N ARG A 61 -6.59 18.04 -10.59
CA ARG A 61 -7.15 19.00 -11.56
C ARG A 61 -7.07 20.44 -11.09
N ASP A 62 -7.06 20.65 -9.78
CA ASP A 62 -7.02 21.97 -9.13
C ASP A 62 -5.87 22.03 -8.10
N GLU A 63 -5.42 23.24 -7.77
CA GLU A 63 -4.41 23.50 -6.75
C GLU A 63 -4.85 22.99 -5.38
N ARG A 64 -6.15 23.08 -5.07
CA ARG A 64 -6.72 22.53 -3.83
C ARG A 64 -6.60 21.01 -3.77
N GLU A 65 -6.98 20.33 -4.85
CA GLU A 65 -6.85 18.87 -4.96
C GLU A 65 -5.38 18.43 -4.89
N ARG A 66 -4.46 19.19 -5.50
CA ARG A 66 -3.02 18.92 -5.44
C ARG A 66 -2.49 18.92 -4.00
N LEU A 67 -2.98 19.82 -3.14
CA LEU A 67 -2.63 19.83 -1.73
C LEU A 67 -3.21 18.64 -0.96
N HIS A 68 -4.43 18.20 -1.29
CA HIS A 68 -5.05 17.03 -0.66
C HIS A 68 -4.33 15.72 -1.04
N VAL A 69 -4.03 15.52 -2.33
CA VAL A 69 -3.27 14.36 -2.82
C VAL A 69 -1.88 14.33 -2.18
N ALA A 70 -1.16 15.45 -2.18
CA ALA A 70 0.17 15.52 -1.56
C ALA A 70 0.15 15.25 -0.05
N ARG A 71 -0.92 15.61 0.68
CA ARG A 71 -1.09 15.26 2.09
C ARG A 71 -1.37 13.77 2.26
N ALA A 72 -2.24 13.19 1.43
CA ALA A 72 -2.57 11.77 1.46
C ALA A 72 -1.32 10.89 1.20
N GLU A 73 -0.51 11.23 0.20
CA GLU A 73 0.75 10.54 -0.09
C GLU A 73 1.73 10.58 1.09
N ARG A 74 1.85 11.73 1.77
CA ARG A 74 2.73 11.88 2.94
C ARG A 74 2.25 11.02 4.11
N ILE A 75 0.95 11.03 4.38
CA ILE A 75 0.35 10.22 5.45
C ILE A 75 0.54 8.73 5.15
N GLY A 76 0.22 8.29 3.92
CA GLY A 76 0.40 6.89 3.52
C GLY A 76 1.85 6.42 3.64
N PHE A 77 2.81 7.24 3.21
CA PHE A 77 4.23 6.93 3.38
C PHE A 77 4.63 6.84 4.86
N LEU A 78 4.22 7.81 5.68
CA LEU A 78 4.54 7.81 7.11
C LEU A 78 3.95 6.58 7.79
N THR A 79 2.66 6.31 7.63
CA THR A 79 1.99 5.14 8.19
C THR A 79 2.68 3.84 7.76
N GLY A 80 3.01 3.69 6.48
CA GLY A 80 3.72 2.52 5.97
C GLY A 80 5.10 2.33 6.63
N THR A 81 5.92 3.38 6.66
CA THR A 81 7.25 3.31 7.29
C THR A 81 7.18 3.08 8.80
N THR A 82 6.20 3.69 9.49
CA THR A 82 6.00 3.49 10.93
C THR A 82 5.57 2.06 11.24
N LEU A 83 4.64 1.48 10.46
CA LEU A 83 4.23 0.10 10.66
C LEU A 83 5.40 -0.87 10.44
N VAL A 84 6.15 -0.72 9.35
CA VAL A 84 7.34 -1.57 9.09
C VAL A 84 8.35 -1.43 10.23
N LEU A 85 8.58 -0.22 10.75
CA LEU A 85 9.48 0.01 11.88
C LEU A 85 8.96 -0.65 13.18
N VAL A 86 7.66 -0.56 13.47
CA VAL A 86 7.04 -1.21 14.64
C VAL A 86 7.16 -2.73 14.53
N PHE A 87 6.89 -3.30 13.36
CA PHE A 87 7.05 -4.75 13.12
C PHE A 87 8.51 -5.18 13.27
N LEU A 88 9.46 -4.40 12.74
CA LEU A 88 10.89 -4.68 12.89
C LEU A 88 11.32 -4.66 14.36
N VAL A 89 10.86 -3.67 15.14
CA VAL A 89 11.11 -3.61 16.58
C VAL A 89 10.48 -4.83 17.28
N PHE A 90 9.24 -5.17 16.96
CA PHE A 90 8.58 -6.35 17.52
C PHE A 90 9.35 -7.63 17.21
N GLU A 91 9.75 -7.86 15.95
CA GLU A 91 10.55 -9.02 15.56
C GLU A 91 11.84 -9.13 16.36
N THR A 92 12.55 -8.03 16.66
CA THR A 92 13.80 -8.09 17.44
C THR A 92 13.62 -8.71 18.84
N PHE A 93 12.42 -8.64 19.42
CA PHE A 93 12.14 -9.18 20.76
C PHE A 93 11.56 -10.61 20.73
N PHE A 94 10.85 -10.98 19.67
CA PHE A 94 10.11 -12.24 19.60
C PHE A 94 10.68 -13.27 18.63
N THR A 95 11.50 -12.87 17.66
CA THR A 95 12.01 -13.75 16.58
C THR A 95 13.38 -13.27 16.09
N SER A 96 14.02 -13.99 15.17
CA SER A 96 15.17 -13.44 14.44
C SER A 96 14.68 -12.43 13.42
N VAL A 97 15.29 -11.24 13.38
CA VAL A 97 14.91 -10.18 12.44
C VAL A 97 15.04 -10.68 11.00
N GLU A 98 13.94 -10.67 10.26
CA GLU A 98 13.97 -11.04 8.85
C GLU A 98 14.61 -9.92 8.03
N LYS A 99 15.65 -10.26 7.27
CA LYS A 99 16.36 -9.30 6.40
C LYS A 99 15.41 -8.62 5.40
N ALA A 100 14.32 -9.30 5.02
CA ALA A 100 13.33 -8.81 4.09
C ALA A 100 12.68 -7.49 4.56
N LEU A 101 12.31 -7.36 5.83
CA LEU A 101 11.69 -6.14 6.37
C LEU A 101 12.62 -4.93 6.32
N VAL A 102 13.91 -5.15 6.58
CA VAL A 102 14.95 -4.10 6.46
C VAL A 102 15.05 -3.63 5.00
N PHE A 103 15.06 -4.56 4.04
CA PHE A 103 15.07 -4.22 2.62
C PHE A 103 13.81 -3.46 2.19
N VAL A 104 12.62 -3.85 2.70
CA VAL A 104 11.36 -3.15 2.42
C VAL A 104 11.45 -1.70 2.91
N LEU A 105 11.82 -1.46 4.18
CA LEU A 105 11.95 -0.11 4.72
C LEU A 105 12.97 0.73 3.94
N GLY A 106 14.14 0.15 3.65
CA GLY A 106 15.18 0.80 2.87
C GLY A 106 14.70 1.17 1.47
N SER A 107 14.00 0.26 0.79
CA SER A 107 13.47 0.48 -0.57
C SER A 107 12.45 1.62 -0.62
N MET A 108 11.54 1.71 0.36
CA MET A 108 10.54 2.78 0.43
C MET A 108 11.22 4.16 0.57
N ILE A 109 12.20 4.27 1.46
CA ILE A 109 12.94 5.52 1.69
C ILE A 109 13.74 5.92 0.46
N LEU A 110 14.47 4.97 -0.16
CA LEU A 110 15.22 5.20 -1.39
C LEU A 110 14.30 5.65 -2.53
N ALA A 111 13.18 4.97 -2.75
CA ALA A 111 12.22 5.32 -3.78
C ALA A 111 11.70 6.77 -3.61
N LYS A 112 11.35 7.16 -2.38
CA LYS A 112 10.92 8.54 -2.09
C LYS A 112 12.03 9.56 -2.32
N MET A 113 13.26 9.24 -1.92
CA MET A 113 14.42 10.11 -2.14
C MET A 113 14.68 10.34 -3.63
N ILE A 114 14.67 9.27 -4.42
CA ILE A 114 14.86 9.33 -5.88
C ILE A 114 13.75 10.16 -6.52
N ALA A 115 12.48 9.94 -6.15
CA ALA A 115 11.36 10.70 -6.69
C ALA A 115 11.50 12.20 -6.42
N LEU A 116 11.90 12.59 -5.21
CA LEU A 116 12.16 14.00 -4.86
C LEU A 116 13.33 14.59 -5.66
N LEU A 117 14.39 13.80 -5.86
CA LEU A 117 15.57 14.22 -6.62
C LEU A 117 15.20 14.48 -8.09
N VAL A 118 14.47 13.56 -8.71
CA VAL A 118 13.98 13.70 -10.10
C VAL A 118 13.09 14.94 -10.24
N LEU A 119 12.18 15.18 -9.29
CA LEU A 119 11.33 16.37 -9.31
C LEU A 119 12.12 17.67 -9.16
N LYS A 120 13.16 17.68 -8.32
CA LYS A 120 14.05 18.83 -8.14
C LYS A 120 14.90 19.12 -9.38
N ILE A 121 15.35 18.09 -10.11
CA ILE A 121 16.11 18.31 -11.35
C ILE A 121 15.22 18.86 -12.47
N ARG A 122 13.94 18.44 -12.51
CA ARG A 122 13.01 18.81 -13.57
C ARG A 122 12.46 20.25 -13.44
N ASN A 123 12.60 20.87 -12.28
CA ASN A 123 11.96 22.15 -11.94
C ASN A 123 13.01 23.21 -11.58
#